data_AF-A0A126Q5Y1-F1
#
_entry.id   AF-A0A126Q5Y1-F1
#
_cell.length_a   1.000
_cell.length_b   1.000
_cell.length_c   1.000
_cell.angle_alpha   90.00
_cell.angle_beta   90.00
_cell.angle_gamma   90.00
#
_symmetry.space_group_name_H-M   'P 1'
#
loop_
_entity.id
_entity.type
_entity.pdbx_description
1 polymer ?
#
loop_
_entity_poly.entity_id
_entity_poly.type
_entity_poly.pdbx_seq_one_letter_code
_entity_poly.pdbx_strand_id
1 'polypeptide(L)'
;MYREGEVSELSGECRLRKIKEEKAIYPQSTGKLLPEEIPQEYREELKEAYLVLPLSPKASAALSRRLLQKIFHLELKIKKRNLSDEIDVFIASSDVPTYLSEAVDAIRTVGNFAAHPLKNSHSGEIVDVEDGESEWLIEVLEALLDYVFVQPRKLKARKDKLNEKLEQMGKPPLKGS
;
A
#
# COMPACT_ATOMS: atom_id res chain seq x y z
N MET A 1 13.76 -19.02 -17.77
CA MET A 1 15.22 -19.18 -17.66
C MET A 1 15.84 -17.93 -18.25
N TYR A 2 16.65 -17.20 -17.47
CA TYR A 2 17.36 -16.00 -17.93
C TYR A 2 18.87 -16.28 -17.92
N ARG A 3 19.56 -15.81 -18.96
CA ARG A 3 21.00 -16.02 -19.16
C ARG A 3 21.62 -14.72 -19.66
N GLU A 4 22.69 -14.27 -19.00
CA GLU A 4 23.48 -13.11 -19.40
C GLU A 4 24.89 -13.55 -19.82
N GLY A 5 25.43 -12.99 -20.90
CA GLY A 5 26.74 -13.39 -21.42
C GLY A 5 27.20 -12.61 -22.65
N GLU A 6 28.44 -12.85 -23.05
CA GLU A 6 29.02 -12.25 -24.27
C GLU A 6 28.55 -13.01 -25.52
N VAL A 7 28.09 -12.25 -26.51
CA VAL A 7 27.55 -12.79 -27.78
C VAL A 7 28.67 -12.81 -28.82
N SER A 8 28.70 -13.86 -29.66
CA SER A 8 29.45 -13.79 -30.92
C SER A 8 28.55 -14.09 -32.10
N GLU A 9 28.55 -13.22 -33.08
CA GLU A 9 27.96 -13.47 -34.39
C GLU A 9 28.92 -14.36 -35.20
N LEU A 10 28.63 -15.65 -35.23
CA LEU A 10 29.13 -16.54 -36.27
C LEU A 10 27.90 -17.07 -37.00
N SER A 11 27.80 -16.71 -38.29
CA SER A 11 26.82 -17.23 -39.26
C SER A 11 25.34 -17.12 -38.88
N GLY A 12 24.88 -15.94 -38.42
CA GLY A 12 23.45 -15.64 -38.27
C GLY A 12 22.73 -16.27 -37.07
N GLU A 13 23.43 -17.06 -36.24
CA GLU A 13 22.93 -17.55 -34.96
C GLU A 13 23.65 -16.85 -33.79
N CYS A 14 22.92 -16.04 -33.03
CA CYS A 14 23.42 -15.47 -31.77
C CYS A 14 23.51 -16.57 -30.70
N ARG A 15 24.72 -17.03 -30.40
CA ARG A 15 25.01 -17.90 -29.26
C ARG A 15 25.84 -17.17 -28.22
N LEU A 16 25.46 -17.32 -26.94
CA LEU A 16 26.25 -16.85 -25.81
C LEU A 16 27.52 -17.70 -25.69
N ARG A 17 28.70 -17.07 -25.82
CA ARG A 17 29.99 -17.76 -25.71
C ARG A 17 30.36 -18.11 -24.27
N LYS A 18 29.94 -17.27 -23.33
CA LYS A 18 30.26 -17.42 -21.91
C LYS A 18 29.09 -16.93 -21.08
N ILE A 19 28.48 -17.83 -20.32
CA ILE A 19 27.39 -17.52 -19.40
C ILE A 19 28.02 -16.97 -18.13
N LYS A 20 27.69 -15.72 -17.77
CA LYS A 20 28.15 -15.10 -16.51
C LYS A 20 27.26 -15.50 -15.35
N GLU A 21 25.95 -15.54 -15.58
CA GLU A 21 24.95 -15.90 -14.57
C GLU A 21 23.81 -16.69 -15.23
N GLU A 22 23.34 -17.74 -14.55
CA GLU A 22 22.15 -18.50 -14.91
C GLU A 22 21.20 -18.50 -13.72
N LYS A 23 19.99 -17.99 -13.92
CA LYS A 23 18.97 -17.91 -12.87
C LYS A 23 17.66 -18.55 -13.33
N ALA A 24 17.16 -19.46 -12.51
CA ALA A 24 15.80 -19.97 -12.65
C ALA A 24 14.82 -18.88 -12.20
N ILE A 25 13.90 -18.51 -13.10
CA ILE A 25 12.83 -17.56 -12.80
C ILE A 25 11.60 -18.38 -12.44
N TYR A 26 11.12 -18.24 -11.22
CA TYR A 26 9.88 -18.83 -10.73
C TYR A 26 8.76 -17.78 -10.70
N PRO A 27 7.49 -18.18 -10.77
CA PRO A 27 6.38 -17.28 -10.51
C PRO A 27 6.56 -16.64 -9.14
N GLN A 28 6.54 -15.31 -9.07
CA GLN A 28 6.62 -14.61 -7.80
C GLN A 28 5.26 -14.60 -7.13
N SER A 29 5.23 -15.06 -5.87
CA SER A 29 4.04 -15.00 -5.03
C SER A 29 4.41 -14.33 -3.71
N THR A 30 3.61 -13.37 -3.28
CA THR A 30 3.88 -12.62 -2.05
C THR A 30 3.52 -13.37 -0.77
N GLY A 31 2.96 -14.59 -0.85
CA GLY A 31 2.61 -15.45 0.30
C GLY A 31 1.55 -14.86 1.25
N LYS A 32 1.29 -13.56 1.17
CA LYS A 32 0.42 -12.79 2.06
C LYS A 32 -1.02 -12.84 1.55
N LEU A 33 -1.90 -13.30 2.42
CA LEU A 33 -3.34 -13.30 2.19
C LEU A 33 -3.89 -11.95 2.63
N LEU A 34 -4.40 -11.19 1.68
CA LEU A 34 -5.07 -9.92 1.94
C LEU A 34 -6.56 -10.18 2.24
N PRO A 35 -7.17 -9.49 3.23
CA PRO A 35 -8.57 -9.67 3.58
C PRO A 35 -9.52 -9.50 2.38
N GLU A 36 -10.55 -10.33 2.29
CA GLU A 36 -11.53 -10.28 1.20
C GLU A 36 -12.42 -9.03 1.27
N GLU A 37 -12.50 -8.41 2.45
CA GLU A 37 -13.27 -7.20 2.68
C GLU A 37 -12.73 -6.00 1.89
N ILE A 38 -11.43 -6.00 1.58
CA ILE A 38 -10.77 -4.98 0.78
C ILE A 38 -11.17 -5.18 -0.69
N PRO A 39 -11.66 -4.15 -1.40
CA PRO A 39 -12.00 -4.27 -2.81
C PRO A 39 -10.80 -4.73 -3.65
N GLN A 40 -11.09 -5.53 -4.69
CA GLN A 40 -10.08 -6.18 -5.52
C GLN A 40 -9.04 -5.19 -6.07
N GLU A 41 -9.48 -4.01 -6.47
CA GLU A 41 -8.62 -2.97 -7.05
C GLU A 41 -7.51 -2.52 -6.09
N TYR A 42 -7.81 -2.29 -4.80
CA TYR A 42 -6.79 -1.94 -3.81
C TYR A 42 -5.91 -3.13 -3.45
N ARG A 43 -6.49 -4.33 -3.49
CA ARG A 43 -5.79 -5.59 -3.19
C ARG A 43 -4.71 -5.89 -4.24
N GLU A 44 -5.02 -5.65 -5.51
CA GLU A 44 -4.08 -5.84 -6.63
C GLU A 44 -2.94 -4.83 -6.57
N GLU A 45 -3.22 -3.55 -6.34
CA GLU A 45 -2.17 -2.52 -6.22
C GLU A 45 -1.25 -2.78 -5.02
N LEU A 46 -1.82 -3.17 -3.88
CA LEU A 46 -1.02 -3.52 -2.70
C LEU A 46 -0.15 -4.76 -2.95
N LYS A 47 -0.70 -5.77 -3.65
CA LYS A 47 0.05 -6.97 -4.03
C LYS A 47 1.19 -6.64 -4.98
N GLU A 48 0.99 -5.70 -5.91
CA GLU A 48 2.03 -5.22 -6.80
C GLU A 48 3.16 -4.54 -6.02
N ALA A 49 2.84 -3.67 -5.06
CA ALA A 49 3.84 -3.06 -4.18
C ALA A 49 4.69 -4.12 -3.46
N TYR A 50 4.06 -5.17 -2.91
CA TYR A 50 4.78 -6.28 -2.27
C TYR A 50 5.68 -7.08 -3.23
N LEU A 51 5.24 -7.32 -4.47
CA LEU A 51 6.03 -8.04 -5.46
C LEU A 51 7.27 -7.22 -5.88
N VAL A 52 7.11 -5.91 -5.95
CA VAL A 52 8.16 -4.98 -6.39
C VAL A 52 9.14 -4.66 -5.27
N LEU A 53 8.72 -4.73 -4.00
CA LEU A 53 9.54 -4.44 -2.83
C LEU A 53 10.96 -5.06 -2.87
N PRO A 54 11.16 -6.39 -3.05
CA PRO A 54 12.49 -6.98 -3.09
C PRO A 54 13.27 -6.66 -4.37
N LEU A 55 12.61 -6.13 -5.40
CA LEU A 55 13.23 -5.79 -6.70
C LEU A 55 13.64 -4.32 -6.77
N SER A 56 12.80 -3.43 -6.22
CA SER A 56 13.01 -1.99 -6.19
C SER A 56 12.17 -1.36 -5.08
N PRO A 57 12.78 -1.08 -3.92
CA PRO A 57 12.13 -0.37 -2.83
C PRO A 57 11.54 0.97 -3.28
N LYS A 58 12.24 1.69 -4.17
CA LYS A 58 11.77 2.98 -4.71
C LYS A 58 10.47 2.86 -5.49
N ALA A 59 10.37 1.84 -6.34
CA ALA A 59 9.15 1.60 -7.11
C ALA A 59 8.00 1.15 -6.20
N SER A 60 8.28 0.32 -5.20
CA SER A 60 7.31 -0.05 -4.17
C SER A 60 6.78 1.18 -3.42
N ALA A 61 7.66 2.09 -2.99
CA ALA A 61 7.26 3.32 -2.32
C ALA A 61 6.39 4.22 -3.21
N ALA A 62 6.71 4.32 -4.50
CA ALA A 62 5.91 5.09 -5.46
C ALA A 62 4.50 4.49 -5.65
N LEU A 63 4.40 3.16 -5.79
CA LEU A 63 3.11 2.46 -5.86
C LEU A 63 2.30 2.67 -4.57
N SER A 64 2.94 2.54 -3.40
CA SER A 64 2.32 2.79 -2.10
C SER A 64 1.77 4.22 -1.97
N ARG A 65 2.54 5.24 -2.38
CA ARG A 65 2.07 6.64 -2.35
C ARG A 65 0.88 6.89 -3.28
N ARG A 66 0.88 6.28 -4.48
CA ARG A 66 -0.25 6.36 -5.41
C ARG A 66 -1.50 5.71 -4.82
N LEU A 67 -1.35 4.55 -4.18
CA LEU A 67 -2.44 3.85 -3.51
C LEU A 67 -3.00 4.69 -2.34
N LEU A 68 -2.14 5.33 -1.55
CA LEU A 68 -2.54 6.23 -0.46
C LEU A 68 -3.41 7.40 -0.97
N GLN A 69 -2.94 8.11 -2.00
CA GLN A 69 -3.69 9.19 -2.65
C GLN A 69 -5.05 8.71 -3.15
N LYS A 70 -5.08 7.54 -3.78
CA LYS A 70 -6.31 6.94 -4.29
C LYS A 70 -7.32 6.66 -3.16
N ILE A 71 -6.87 6.13 -2.03
CA ILE A 71 -7.73 5.90 -0.85
C ILE A 71 -8.28 7.23 -0.33
N PHE A 72 -7.43 8.26 -0.21
CA PHE A 72 -7.87 9.58 0.25
C PHE A 72 -8.92 10.22 -0.66
N HIS A 73 -8.75 10.10 -1.98
CA HIS A 73 -9.66 10.71 -2.94
C HIS A 73 -10.97 9.96 -3.06
N LEU A 74 -10.93 8.62 -3.12
CA LEU A 74 -12.10 7.79 -3.40
C LEU A 74 -12.91 7.49 -2.13
N GLU A 75 -12.24 7.11 -1.05
CA GLU A 75 -12.92 6.65 0.17
C GLU A 75 -13.16 7.81 1.14
N LEU A 76 -12.16 8.67 1.33
CA LEU A 76 -12.25 9.78 2.29
C LEU A 76 -12.75 11.08 1.66
N LYS A 77 -12.85 11.14 0.32
CA LYS A 77 -13.26 12.34 -0.44
C LYS A 77 -12.43 13.59 -0.12
N ILE A 78 -11.19 13.39 0.34
CA ILE A 78 -10.23 14.46 0.61
C ILE A 78 -9.50 14.72 -0.70
N LYS A 79 -9.70 15.90 -1.29
CA LYS A 79 -9.00 16.31 -2.51
C LYS A 79 -8.31 17.65 -2.28
N LYS A 80 -6.98 17.65 -2.29
CA LYS A 80 -6.17 18.87 -2.16
C LYS A 80 -5.15 18.96 -3.29
N ARG A 81 -4.31 20.00 -3.23
CA ARG A 81 -3.29 20.27 -4.25
C ARG A 81 -2.07 19.38 -4.06
N ASN A 82 -1.69 19.10 -2.81
CA ASN A 82 -0.53 18.29 -2.47
C ASN A 82 -0.93 17.15 -1.53
N LEU A 83 -0.22 16.03 -1.59
CA LEU A 83 -0.42 14.90 -0.67
C LEU A 83 -0.29 15.33 0.80
N SER A 84 0.67 16.21 1.11
CA SER A 84 0.86 16.75 2.46
C SER A 84 -0.41 17.44 2.98
N ASP A 85 -1.08 18.23 2.15
CA ASP A 85 -2.32 18.93 2.53
C ASP A 85 -3.47 17.92 2.77
N GLU A 86 -3.46 16.78 2.08
CA GLU A 86 -4.46 15.72 2.26
C GLU A 86 -4.23 14.97 3.57
N ILE A 87 -2.96 14.71 3.89
CA ILE A 87 -2.54 14.12 5.17
C ILE A 87 -2.95 15.04 6.34
N ASP A 88 -2.75 16.35 6.22
CA ASP A 88 -3.16 17.30 7.28
C ASP A 88 -4.68 17.24 7.56
N VAL A 89 -5.50 17.15 6.50
CA VAL A 89 -6.95 17.00 6.65
C VAL A 89 -7.31 15.65 7.28
N PHE A 90 -6.60 14.59 6.92
CA PHE A 90 -6.80 13.26 7.50
C PHE A 90 -6.50 13.24 9.00
N ILE A 91 -5.37 13.83 9.42
CA ILE A 91 -4.95 13.90 10.83
C ILE A 91 -5.90 14.80 11.64
N ALA A 92 -6.45 15.85 11.02
CA ALA A 92 -7.42 16.73 11.67
C ALA A 92 -8.80 16.07 11.89
N SER A 93 -9.06 14.93 11.26
CA SER A 93 -10.32 14.20 11.44
C SER A 93 -10.38 13.54 12.82
N SER A 94 -11.41 13.85 13.61
CA SER A 94 -11.58 13.31 14.97
C SER A 94 -11.96 11.83 15.01
N ASP A 95 -12.31 11.23 13.87
CA ASP A 95 -12.74 9.84 13.79
C ASP A 95 -11.56 8.87 13.68
N VAL A 96 -10.36 9.37 13.35
CA VAL A 96 -9.19 8.55 13.07
C VAL A 96 -8.42 8.21 14.36
N PRO A 97 -8.05 6.94 14.59
CA PRO A 97 -7.21 6.58 15.73
C PRO A 97 -5.83 7.25 15.69
N THR A 98 -5.35 7.70 16.85
CA THR A 98 -4.08 8.45 16.97
C THR A 98 -2.87 7.70 16.39
N TYR A 99 -2.80 6.37 16.59
CA TYR A 99 -1.71 5.57 16.04
C TYR A 99 -1.69 5.59 14.50
N LEU A 100 -2.86 5.68 13.85
CA LEU A 100 -2.97 5.70 12.40
C LEU A 100 -2.64 7.09 11.86
N SER A 101 -3.07 8.15 12.54
CA SER A 101 -2.67 9.51 12.18
C SER A 101 -1.16 9.72 12.29
N GLU A 102 -0.53 9.20 13.35
CA GLU A 102 0.93 9.27 13.53
C GLU A 102 1.67 8.47 12.45
N ALA A 103 1.18 7.25 12.15
CA ALA A 103 1.73 6.43 11.10
C ALA A 103 1.63 7.10 9.72
N VAL A 104 0.50 7.74 9.40
CA VAL A 104 0.33 8.46 8.13
C VAL A 104 1.17 9.74 8.09
N ASP A 105 1.31 10.49 9.20
CA ASP A 105 2.18 11.68 9.22
C ASP A 105 3.65 11.32 9.00
N ALA A 106 4.11 10.20 9.56
CA ALA A 106 5.48 9.76 9.35
C ALA A 106 5.78 9.44 7.86
N ILE A 107 4.78 9.10 7.03
CA ILE A 107 4.95 8.96 5.56
C ILE A 107 5.40 10.27 4.93
N ARG A 108 4.87 11.40 5.39
CA ARG A 108 5.26 12.74 4.92
C ARG A 108 6.71 13.03 5.28
N THR A 109 7.10 12.72 6.52
CA THR A 109 8.47 12.91 6.99
C THR A 109 9.44 12.07 6.18
N VAL A 110 9.17 10.77 6.01
CA VAL A 110 9.98 9.85 5.21
C VAL A 110 10.07 10.28 3.74
N GLY A 111 8.95 10.69 3.13
CA GLY A 111 8.95 11.22 1.76
C GLY A 111 9.72 12.53 1.59
N ASN A 112 9.78 13.37 2.64
CA ASN A 112 10.55 14.60 2.67
C ASN A 112 12.03 14.41 3.05
N PHE A 113 12.39 13.29 3.70
CA PHE A 113 13.80 12.93 3.97
C PHE A 113 14.48 12.43 2.71
N ALA A 114 13.77 11.59 1.96
CA ALA A 114 14.16 11.06 0.67
C ALA A 114 14.42 12.19 -0.37
N ALA A 115 13.58 13.23 -0.37
CA ALA A 115 13.67 14.33 -1.33
C ALA A 115 14.22 15.59 -0.67
N HIS A 116 15.39 16.05 -1.14
CA HIS A 116 16.02 17.29 -0.68
C HIS A 116 15.00 18.42 -0.36
N PRO A 117 15.24 19.25 0.68
CA PRO A 117 14.20 20.00 1.42
C PRO A 117 13.42 21.09 0.67
N LEU A 118 13.62 21.27 -0.64
CA LEU A 118 13.33 22.54 -1.28
C LEU A 118 12.20 22.54 -2.31
N LYS A 119 11.67 21.43 -2.85
CA LYS A 119 10.71 21.59 -3.97
C LYS A 119 9.87 20.37 -4.40
N ASN A 120 9.08 19.75 -3.53
CA ASN A 120 8.20 18.67 -3.97
C ASN A 120 6.74 19.10 -4.12
N SER A 121 6.42 19.67 -5.29
CA SER A 121 5.05 19.89 -5.76
C SER A 121 4.58 18.85 -6.79
N HIS A 122 5.39 17.82 -7.09
CA HIS A 122 5.09 16.82 -8.11
C HIS A 122 5.21 15.39 -7.56
N SER A 123 4.12 14.64 -7.63
CA SER A 123 3.97 13.24 -7.19
C SER A 123 4.64 12.21 -8.13
N GLY A 124 5.54 12.65 -9.01
CA GLY A 124 6.10 11.83 -10.10
C GLY A 124 7.63 11.68 -10.08
N GLU A 125 8.32 12.27 -9.11
CA GLU A 125 9.77 12.14 -9.01
C GLU A 125 10.12 10.86 -8.26
N ILE A 126 10.96 10.00 -8.85
CA ILE A 126 11.45 8.77 -8.22
C ILE A 126 12.56 9.18 -7.27
N VAL A 127 12.24 9.19 -5.98
CA VAL A 127 13.15 9.60 -4.93
C VAL A 127 13.94 8.40 -4.40
N ASP A 128 15.16 8.63 -3.91
CA ASP A 128 15.92 7.62 -3.18
C ASP A 128 15.18 7.24 -1.89
N VAL A 129 15.10 5.94 -1.62
CA VAL A 129 14.35 5.39 -0.47
C VAL A 129 15.35 4.58 0.35
N GLU A 130 15.42 4.83 1.65
CA GLU A 130 16.28 4.07 2.56
C GLU A 130 15.73 2.65 2.78
N ASP A 131 16.63 1.74 3.17
CA ASP A 131 16.25 0.36 3.44
C ASP A 131 15.23 0.30 4.59
N GLY A 132 14.08 -0.36 4.33
CA GLY A 132 12.99 -0.52 5.30
C GLY A 132 11.89 0.56 5.23
N GLU A 133 12.12 1.70 4.58
CA GLU A 133 11.08 2.74 4.43
C GLU A 133 9.88 2.23 3.60
N SER A 134 10.16 1.51 2.50
CA SER A 134 9.11 0.94 1.65
C SER A 134 8.29 -0.13 2.35
N GLU A 135 8.94 -0.93 3.22
CA GLU A 135 8.26 -1.95 4.02
C GLU A 135 7.27 -1.28 4.96
N TRP A 136 7.76 -0.28 5.69
CA TRP A 136 6.94 0.49 6.62
C TRP A 136 5.78 1.21 5.90
N LEU A 137 5.99 1.77 4.72
CA LEU A 137 4.91 2.37 3.91
C LEU A 137 3.78 1.38 3.59
N ILE A 138 4.15 0.15 3.26
CA ILE A 138 3.16 -0.90 2.99
C ILE A 138 2.40 -1.27 4.28
N GLU A 139 3.09 -1.34 5.42
CA GLU A 139 2.46 -1.60 6.72
C GLU A 139 1.42 -0.52 7.09
N VAL A 140 1.76 0.76 6.89
CA VAL A 140 0.81 1.86 7.13
C VAL A 140 -0.40 1.75 6.20
N LEU A 141 -0.19 1.41 4.94
CA LEU A 141 -1.29 1.19 3.98
C LEU A 141 -2.20 0.04 4.38
N GLU A 142 -1.64 -1.06 4.89
CA GLU A 142 -2.43 -2.17 5.42
C GLU A 142 -3.28 -1.75 6.60
N ALA A 143 -2.70 -1.00 7.55
CA ALA A 143 -3.44 -0.47 8.68
C ALA A 143 -4.57 0.47 8.22
N LEU A 144 -4.31 1.30 7.21
CA LEU A 144 -5.32 2.19 6.64
C LEU A 144 -6.45 1.41 5.94
N LEU A 145 -6.12 0.39 5.14
CA LEU A 145 -7.13 -0.44 4.47
C LEU A 145 -7.95 -1.28 5.46
N ASP A 146 -7.33 -1.78 6.54
CA ASP A 146 -8.05 -2.45 7.63
C ASP A 146 -9.01 -1.47 8.30
N TYR A 147 -8.57 -0.26 8.60
CA TYR A 147 -9.42 0.78 9.19
C TYR A 147 -10.60 1.18 8.29
N VAL A 148 -10.37 1.38 6.99
CA VAL A 148 -11.41 1.85 6.05
C VAL A 148 -12.41 0.75 5.69
N PHE A 149 -11.95 -0.48 5.43
CA PHE A 149 -12.83 -1.53 4.88
C PHE A 149 -13.17 -2.64 5.86
N VAL A 150 -12.20 -3.06 6.68
CA VAL A 150 -12.33 -4.28 7.48
C VAL A 150 -12.99 -3.97 8.83
N GLN A 151 -12.55 -2.95 9.55
CA GLN A 151 -13.07 -2.59 10.86
C GLN A 151 -14.57 -2.22 10.84
N PRO A 152 -15.08 -1.40 9.90
CA PRO A 152 -16.49 -1.07 9.86
C PRO A 152 -17.38 -2.30 9.59
N ARG A 153 -16.92 -3.22 8.73
CA ARG A 153 -17.63 -4.47 8.44
C ARG A 153 -17.61 -5.42 9.63
N LYS A 154 -16.47 -5.60 10.29
CA LYS A 154 -16.34 -6.39 11.52
C LYS A 154 -17.25 -5.85 12.63
N LEU A 155 -17.29 -4.52 12.79
CA LEU A 155 -18.12 -3.88 13.81
C LEU A 155 -19.61 -4.03 13.49
N LYS A 156 -20.01 -3.84 12.23
CA LYS A 156 -21.39 -4.05 11.79
C LYS A 156 -21.84 -5.50 12.03
N ALA A 157 -21.06 -6.48 11.59
CA ALA A 157 -21.36 -7.90 11.79
C ALA A 157 -21.47 -8.28 13.28
N ARG A 158 -20.64 -7.69 14.16
CA ARG A 158 -20.74 -7.89 15.61
C ARG A 158 -22.01 -7.26 16.18
N LYS A 159 -22.37 -6.06 15.74
CA LYS A 159 -23.61 -5.38 16.15
C LYS A 159 -24.84 -6.18 15.72
N ASP A 160 -24.87 -6.67 14.48
CA ASP A 160 -25.98 -7.47 13.95
C ASP A 160 -26.18 -8.75 14.77
N LYS A 161 -25.10 -9.50 15.04
CA LYS A 161 -25.14 -10.69 15.91
C LYS A 161 -25.59 -10.39 17.34
N LEU A 162 -25.27 -9.21 17.87
CA LEU A 162 -25.72 -8.82 19.20
C LEU A 162 -27.21 -8.46 19.20
N ASN A 163 -27.67 -7.75 18.16
CA ASN A 163 -29.07 -7.40 17.99
C ASN A 163 -29.94 -8.66 17.82
N GLU A 164 -29.51 -9.65 17.04
CA GLU A 164 -30.20 -10.95 16.93
C GLU A 164 -30.36 -11.62 18.30
N LYS A 165 -29.33 -11.57 19.15
CA LYS A 165 -29.41 -12.11 20.52
C LYS A 165 -30.34 -11.30 21.42
N LEU A 166 -30.37 -9.99 21.27
CA LEU A 166 -31.26 -9.11 22.04
C LEU A 166 -32.72 -9.32 21.65
N GLU A 167 -33.00 -9.51 20.36
CA GLU A 167 -34.33 -9.86 19.85
C GLU A 167 -34.82 -11.20 20.39
N GLN A 168 -33.96 -12.23 20.42
CA GLN A 168 -34.28 -13.53 21.04
C GLN A 168 -34.58 -13.40 22.55
N MET A 169 -34.03 -12.37 23.21
CA MET A 169 -34.27 -12.08 24.63
C MET A 169 -35.39 -11.04 24.85
N GLY A 170 -36.08 -10.58 23.80
CA GLY A 170 -37.15 -9.58 23.88
C GLY A 170 -36.68 -8.18 24.30
N LYS A 171 -35.39 -7.86 24.14
CA LYS A 171 -34.80 -6.56 24.49
C LYS A 171 -34.66 -5.67 23.25
N PRO A 172 -34.75 -4.33 23.40
CA PRO A 172 -34.58 -3.42 22.28
C PRO A 172 -33.16 -3.50 21.69
N PRO A 173 -32.99 -3.26 20.37
CA PRO A 173 -31.69 -3.29 19.72
C PRO A 173 -30.80 -2.14 20.19
N LEU A 174 -29.50 -2.29 20.01
CA LEU A 174 -28.54 -1.20 20.26
C LEU A 174 -28.83 -0.03 19.31
N LYS A 175 -29.00 1.18 19.85
CA LYS A 175 -29.12 2.41 19.05
C LYS A 175 -27.80 2.71 18.32
N GLY A 176 -27.89 3.06 17.04
CA GLY A 176 -26.77 3.54 16.24
C GLY A 176 -26.47 5.01 16.51
N SER A 177 -25.20 5.32 16.71
CA SER A 177 -24.62 6.66 16.54
C SER A 177 -24.28 6.87 15.07
#